data_AF-A0A7C5H8T3-F1
#
_entry.id   AF-A0A7C5H8T3-F1
#
_cell.length_a   1.000
_cell.length_b   1.000
_cell.length_c   1.000
_cell.angle_alpha   90.00
_cell.angle_beta   90.00
_cell.angle_gamma   90.00
#
_symmetry.space_group_name_H-M   'P 1'
#
loop_
_entity.id
_entity.type
_entity.pdbx_description
1 polymer ?
#
loop_
_entity_poly.entity_id
_entity_poly.type
_entity_poly.pdbx_seq_one_letter_code
_entity_poly.pdbx_strand_id
1 'polypeptide(L)'
;MIVTYNWLKEWIDFDLTWDSLPSVLRSLGIGVDKVEKKDNDIVYDLEITPNRPDLLGVLGIAREISAYTGNPLKKRISEYSFKGEPKLEVDIEDSADCARYILASIDGIEIKESPEWIKRKLEFAGLRSVNNIVDISNYVMLELGHPLHIFDKTHIDRIIVRRGRRGESILTLDGNEVALDEDILLICNSKEPIAIAGIIGGEHSGVKE
;
A
#
# COMPACT_ATOMS: atom_id res chain seq x y z
N MET A 1 -6.90 7.68 -9.46
CA MET A 1 -5.56 7.19 -9.07
C MET A 1 -4.57 8.21 -9.56
N ILE A 2 -3.71 8.72 -8.68
CA ILE A 2 -2.73 9.74 -9.06
C ILE A 2 -1.38 9.09 -9.35
N VAL A 3 -0.78 9.42 -10.49
CA VAL A 3 0.56 8.97 -10.88
C VAL A 3 1.32 10.09 -11.57
N THR A 4 2.65 10.06 -11.53
CA THR A 4 3.47 11.04 -12.23
C THR A 4 4.20 10.46 -13.44
N TYR A 5 4.46 11.33 -14.42
CA TYR A 5 5.19 10.98 -15.64
C TYR A 5 6.59 10.43 -15.33
N ASN A 6 7.33 11.08 -14.43
CA ASN A 6 8.66 10.59 -14.05
C ASN A 6 8.59 9.26 -13.30
N TRP A 7 7.57 9.04 -12.46
CA TRP A 7 7.42 7.76 -11.75
C TRP A 7 7.12 6.60 -12.71
N LEU A 8 6.31 6.82 -13.75
CA LEU A 8 6.13 5.85 -14.84
C LEU A 8 7.46 5.56 -15.56
N LYS A 9 8.26 6.59 -15.83
CA LYS A 9 9.58 6.44 -16.45
C LYS A 9 10.59 5.69 -15.59
N GLU A 10 10.38 5.58 -14.28
CA GLU A 10 11.20 4.70 -13.45
C GLU A 10 10.95 3.22 -13.78
N TRP A 11 9.75 2.87 -14.24
CA TRP A 11 9.32 1.49 -14.53
C TRP A 11 9.44 1.09 -16.00
N ILE A 12 9.40 2.04 -16.93
CA ILE A 12 9.47 1.77 -18.36
C ILE A 12 10.11 2.94 -19.11
N ASP A 13 10.99 2.65 -20.07
CA ASP A 13 11.43 3.65 -21.04
C ASP A 13 10.41 3.76 -22.17
N PHE A 14 9.95 4.97 -22.46
CA PHE A 14 9.06 5.26 -23.58
C PHE A 14 9.24 6.70 -24.08
N ASP A 15 8.99 6.89 -25.37
CA ASP A 15 9.19 8.18 -26.06
C ASP A 15 7.91 9.02 -26.17
N LEU A 16 6.79 8.54 -25.61
CA LEU A 16 5.56 9.32 -25.49
C LEU A 16 5.84 10.57 -24.67
N THR A 17 5.51 11.73 -25.23
CA THR A 17 5.58 13.01 -24.53
C THR A 17 4.51 13.08 -23.45
N TRP A 18 4.70 13.98 -22.48
CA TRP A 18 3.74 14.12 -21.37
C TRP A 18 2.34 14.56 -21.85
N ASP A 19 2.25 15.27 -22.98
CA ASP A 19 1.02 15.76 -23.60
C ASP A 19 0.33 14.72 -24.51
N SER A 20 1.09 13.77 -25.07
CA SER A 20 0.53 12.69 -25.90
C SER A 20 0.10 11.46 -25.09
N LEU A 21 0.72 11.21 -23.93
CA LEU A 21 0.41 10.07 -23.06
C LEU A 21 -1.09 9.97 -22.69
N PRO A 22 -1.81 11.06 -22.34
CA PRO A 22 -3.24 10.97 -22.03
C PRO A 22 -4.10 10.38 -23.14
N SER A 23 -3.78 10.66 -24.41
CA SER A 23 -4.51 10.10 -25.55
C SER A 23 -4.28 8.59 -25.69
N VAL A 24 -3.06 8.13 -25.41
CA VAL A 24 -2.72 6.71 -25.36
C VAL A 24 -3.41 6.02 -24.19
N LEU A 25 -3.39 6.61 -22.99
CA LEU A 25 -4.10 6.05 -21.84
C LEU A 25 -5.59 5.88 -22.12
N ARG A 26 -6.23 6.88 -22.75
CA ARG A 26 -7.64 6.80 -23.15
C ARG A 26 -7.91 5.70 -24.18
N SER A 27 -7.02 5.49 -25.16
CA SER A 27 -7.19 4.40 -26.13
C SER A 27 -7.03 3.01 -25.49
N LEU A 28 -6.33 2.93 -24.36
CA LEU A 28 -6.22 1.73 -23.51
C LEU A 28 -7.38 1.57 -22.52
N GLY A 29 -8.38 2.47 -22.57
CA GLY A 29 -9.54 2.45 -21.67
C GLY A 29 -9.27 2.99 -20.27
N ILE A 30 -8.19 3.76 -20.09
CA ILE A 30 -7.83 4.43 -18.84
C ILE A 30 -8.27 5.89 -18.96
N GLY A 31 -9.24 6.29 -18.14
CA GLY A 31 -9.69 7.68 -18.10
C GLY A 31 -8.59 8.59 -17.57
N VAL A 32 -8.51 9.81 -18.10
CA VAL A 32 -7.62 10.85 -17.59
C VAL A 32 -8.47 12.07 -17.31
N ASP A 33 -8.73 12.31 -16.03
CA ASP A 33 -9.55 13.40 -15.54
C ASP A 33 -8.76 14.72 -15.55
N LYS A 34 -7.57 14.70 -14.93
CA LYS A 34 -6.73 15.88 -14.80
C LYS A 34 -5.29 15.62 -15.21
N VAL A 35 -4.68 16.64 -15.81
CA VAL A 35 -3.23 16.72 -16.05
C VAL A 35 -2.73 18.02 -15.47
N GLU A 36 -1.75 17.97 -14.58
CA GLU A 36 -1.21 19.14 -13.91
C GLU A 36 0.32 19.08 -13.86
N LYS A 37 0.97 20.21 -14.15
CA LYS A 37 2.41 20.35 -13.90
C LYS A 37 2.62 20.77 -12.45
N LYS A 38 3.29 19.93 -11.66
CA LYS A 38 3.70 20.24 -10.28
C LYS A 38 5.21 20.17 -10.16
N ASP A 39 5.81 21.28 -9.77
CA ASP A 39 7.26 21.48 -9.76
C ASP A 39 7.92 21.09 -11.10
N ASN A 40 8.72 20.01 -11.08
CA ASN A 40 9.47 19.48 -12.21
C ASN A 40 8.88 18.17 -12.76
N ASP A 41 7.61 17.85 -12.45
CA ASP A 41 6.94 16.63 -12.90
C ASP A 41 5.53 16.94 -13.46
N ILE A 42 4.94 15.96 -14.13
CA ILE A 42 3.58 15.99 -14.67
C ILE A 42 2.76 14.94 -13.92
N VAL A 43 1.70 15.40 -13.27
CA VAL A 43 0.79 14.59 -12.47
C VAL A 43 -0.47 14.31 -13.27
N TYR A 44 -0.83 13.03 -13.37
CA TYR A 44 -2.05 12.56 -13.99
C TYR A 44 -3.01 12.06 -12.92
N ASP A 45 -4.24 12.55 -12.95
CA ASP A 45 -5.35 11.94 -12.23
C ASP A 45 -6.11 11.01 -13.18
N LEU A 46 -6.02 9.72 -12.89
CA LEU A 46 -6.54 8.64 -13.71
C LEU A 46 -7.83 8.08 -13.14
N GLU A 47 -8.83 7.91 -14.00
CA GLU A 47 -10.06 7.20 -13.65
C GLU A 47 -9.90 5.72 -13.99
N ILE A 48 -9.81 4.90 -12.94
CA ILE A 48 -9.66 3.45 -13.08
C ILE A 48 -11.04 2.81 -12.98
N THR A 49 -11.38 1.99 -13.97
CA THR A 49 -12.66 1.27 -13.99
C THR A 49 -12.66 0.12 -12.98
N PRO A 50 -13.81 -0.21 -12.35
CA PRO A 50 -13.86 -1.23 -11.30
C PRO A 50 -13.37 -2.63 -11.71
N ASN A 51 -13.45 -2.96 -13.00
CA ASN A 51 -13.00 -4.24 -13.55
C ASN A 51 -11.49 -4.29 -13.86
N ARG A 52 -10.73 -3.23 -13.53
CA ARG A 52 -9.28 -3.13 -13.77
C ARG A 52 -8.48 -2.81 -12.47
N PRO A 53 -8.62 -3.63 -11.40
CA PRO A 53 -7.88 -3.40 -10.16
C PRO A 53 -6.36 -3.53 -10.34
N ASP A 54 -5.90 -4.21 -11.39
CA ASP A 54 -4.50 -4.30 -11.77
C ASP A 54 -3.87 -2.93 -12.07
N LEU A 55 -4.70 -1.92 -12.36
CA LEU A 55 -4.29 -0.54 -12.63
C LEU A 55 -4.34 0.38 -11.41
N LEU A 56 -4.60 -0.15 -10.21
CA LEU A 56 -4.59 0.64 -8.96
C LEU A 56 -3.18 0.92 -8.42
N GLY A 57 -2.14 0.48 -9.13
CA GLY A 57 -0.74 0.76 -8.82
C GLY A 57 0.04 1.26 -10.04
N VAL A 58 1.12 2.01 -9.80
CA VAL A 58 1.98 2.58 -10.86
C VAL A 58 2.52 1.49 -11.80
N LEU A 59 2.89 0.33 -11.25
CA LEU A 59 3.34 -0.82 -12.03
C LEU A 59 2.28 -1.33 -13.02
N GLY A 60 1.00 -1.29 -12.66
CA GLY A 60 -0.10 -1.66 -13.54
C GLY A 60 -0.20 -0.76 -14.76
N ILE A 61 -0.14 0.56 -14.53
CA ILE A 61 -0.13 1.56 -15.60
C ILE A 61 1.12 1.40 -16.49
N ALA A 62 2.29 1.15 -15.89
CA ALA A 62 3.51 0.89 -16.63
C ALA A 62 3.42 -0.37 -17.50
N ARG A 63 2.74 -1.43 -17.05
CA ARG A 63 2.46 -2.65 -17.85
C ARG A 63 1.60 -2.36 -19.06
N GLU A 64 0.59 -1.52 -18.93
CA GLU A 64 -0.25 -1.10 -20.06
C GLU A 64 0.53 -0.30 -21.11
N ILE A 65 1.37 0.64 -20.66
CA ILE A 65 2.26 1.38 -21.56
C ILE A 65 3.27 0.43 -22.21
N SER A 66 3.78 -0.57 -21.49
CA SER A 66 4.67 -1.60 -22.02
C SER A 66 4.01 -2.42 -23.13
N ALA A 67 2.77 -2.87 -22.91
CA ALA A 67 2.00 -3.60 -23.90
C ALA A 67 1.72 -2.77 -25.16
N TYR A 68 1.42 -1.47 -25.00
CA TYR A 68 1.17 -0.56 -26.11
C TYR A 68 2.43 -0.22 -26.92
N THR A 69 3.53 0.09 -26.25
CA THR A 69 4.77 0.56 -26.89
C THR A 69 5.65 -0.58 -27.40
N GLY A 70 5.50 -1.79 -26.84
CA GLY A 70 6.42 -2.90 -27.05
C GLY A 70 7.73 -2.78 -26.27
N ASN A 71 7.92 -1.71 -25.49
CA ASN A 71 9.13 -1.52 -24.69
C ASN A 71 9.08 -2.37 -23.42
N PRO A 72 10.20 -3.00 -23.02
CA PRO A 72 10.24 -3.83 -21.82
C PRO A 72 10.15 -3.00 -20.54
N LEU A 73 9.53 -3.57 -19.50
CA LEU A 73 9.63 -3.03 -18.15
C LEU A 73 11.07 -3.11 -17.63
N LYS A 74 11.44 -2.11 -16.83
CA LYS A 74 12.71 -2.08 -16.09
C LYS A 74 12.67 -3.08 -14.94
N LYS A 75 13.74 -3.87 -14.77
CA LYS A 75 13.92 -4.74 -13.60
C LYS A 75 14.28 -3.89 -12.39
N ARG A 76 13.27 -3.48 -11.61
CA ARG A 76 13.45 -2.66 -10.40
C ARG A 76 13.43 -3.45 -9.09
N ILE A 77 12.58 -4.47 -9.02
CA ILE A 77 12.46 -5.27 -7.80
C ILE A 77 13.61 -6.27 -7.79
N SER A 78 14.53 -6.10 -6.85
CA SER A 78 15.57 -7.08 -6.58
C SER A 78 14.98 -8.27 -5.84
N GLU A 79 15.48 -9.46 -6.17
CA GLU A 79 15.19 -10.64 -5.37
C GLU A 79 15.85 -10.47 -4.01
N TYR A 80 15.05 -10.52 -2.96
CA TYR A 80 15.53 -10.53 -1.58
C TYR A 80 15.33 -11.92 -0.99
N SER A 81 16.41 -12.52 -0.52
CA SER A 81 16.36 -13.77 0.23
C SER A 81 16.24 -13.47 1.71
N PHE A 82 15.05 -13.70 2.28
CA PHE A 82 14.85 -13.61 3.72
C PHE A 82 15.72 -14.67 4.43
N LYS A 83 16.37 -14.26 5.52
CA LYS A 83 17.15 -15.16 6.36
C LYS A 83 16.32 -15.58 7.56
N GLY A 84 15.93 -16.84 7.61
CA GLY A 84 15.13 -17.41 8.68
C GLY A 84 13.64 -17.07 8.56
N GLU A 85 12.86 -17.68 9.45
CA GLU A 85 11.42 -17.45 9.55
C GLU A 85 11.14 -16.47 10.69
N PRO A 86 10.16 -15.57 10.53
CA PRO A 86 9.64 -14.82 11.66
C PRO A 86 9.21 -15.80 12.75
N LYS A 87 9.76 -15.66 13.96
CA LYS A 87 9.35 -16.46 15.12
C LYS A 87 8.04 -15.90 15.70
N LEU A 88 6.99 -15.88 14.90
CA LEU A 88 5.67 -15.38 15.27
C LEU A 88 4.63 -16.38 14.81
N GLU A 89 3.82 -16.87 15.75
CA GLU A 89 2.73 -17.78 15.43
C GLU A 89 1.61 -17.01 14.71
N VAL A 90 1.07 -17.61 13.65
CA VAL A 90 -0.06 -17.08 12.88
C VAL A 90 -1.13 -18.13 12.83
N ASP A 91 -2.32 -17.78 13.29
CA ASP A 91 -3.52 -18.59 13.16
C ASP A 91 -4.57 -17.84 12.34
N ILE A 92 -5.25 -18.57 11.45
CA ILE A 92 -6.31 -18.04 10.61
C ILE A 92 -7.57 -18.84 10.94
N GLU A 93 -8.37 -18.32 11.87
CA GLU A 93 -9.61 -18.95 12.29
C GLU A 93 -10.72 -18.75 11.23
N ASP A 94 -10.76 -17.57 10.59
CA ASP A 94 -11.70 -17.27 9.50
C ASP A 94 -11.00 -17.29 8.14
N SER A 95 -10.90 -18.51 7.58
CA SER A 95 -10.34 -18.72 6.24
C SER A 95 -11.27 -18.31 5.08
N ALA A 96 -12.55 -17.99 5.36
CA ALA A 96 -13.49 -17.55 4.35
C ALA A 96 -13.18 -16.12 3.90
N ASP A 97 -12.93 -15.22 4.86
CA ASP A 97 -12.58 -13.82 4.56
C ASP A 97 -11.07 -13.55 4.59
N CYS A 98 -10.26 -14.47 5.12
CA CYS A 98 -8.81 -14.41 5.02
C CYS A 98 -8.21 -15.75 4.59
N ALA A 99 -8.15 -16.00 3.29
CA ALA A 99 -7.54 -17.23 2.78
C ALA A 99 -6.01 -17.30 3.00
N ARG A 100 -5.36 -16.16 3.25
CA ARG A 100 -3.90 -16.07 3.39
C ARG A 100 -3.48 -14.84 4.18
N TYR A 101 -2.58 -15.05 5.12
CA TYR A 101 -1.88 -14.01 5.85
C TYR A 101 -0.37 -14.27 5.80
N ILE A 102 0.40 -13.32 5.28
CA ILE A 102 1.88 -13.42 5.17
C ILE A 102 2.49 -12.27 5.96
N LEU A 103 3.58 -12.56 6.67
CA LEU A 103 4.35 -11.56 7.37
C LEU A 103 5.85 -11.72 7.15
N ALA A 104 6.56 -10.62 7.28
CA ALA A 104 8.01 -10.56 7.33
C ALA A 104 8.41 -9.77 8.57
N SER A 105 9.51 -10.19 9.22
CA SER A 105 10.11 -9.45 10.34
C SER A 105 11.36 -8.75 9.86
N ILE A 106 11.50 -7.48 10.20
CA ILE A 106 12.70 -6.68 9.94
C ILE A 106 13.11 -6.05 11.26
N ASP A 107 14.33 -6.34 11.69
CA ASP A 107 14.91 -5.83 12.94
C ASP A 107 15.94 -4.72 12.66
N GLY A 108 16.25 -3.91 13.66
CA GLY A 108 17.30 -2.87 13.57
C GLY A 108 16.90 -1.65 12.75
N ILE A 109 15.61 -1.32 12.74
CA ILE A 109 15.09 -0.16 12.04
C ILE A 109 15.15 1.07 12.95
N GLU A 110 15.63 2.18 12.40
CA GLU A 110 15.56 3.51 13.01
C GLU A 110 14.39 4.28 12.37
N ILE A 111 13.46 4.76 13.21
CA ILE A 111 12.35 5.59 12.77
C ILE A 111 12.87 7.01 12.59
N LYS A 112 12.64 7.57 11.40
CA LYS A 112 13.06 8.93 11.06
C LYS A 112 12.27 9.48 9.89
N GLU A 113 12.56 10.72 9.54
CA GLU A 113 12.00 11.38 8.37
C GLU A 113 12.29 10.61 7.07
N SER A 114 11.27 10.51 6.21
CA SER A 114 11.39 9.84 4.92
C SER A 114 12.31 10.58 3.95
N PRO A 115 13.01 9.85 3.06
CA PRO A 115 13.71 10.47 1.95
C PRO A 115 12.80 11.35 1.09
N GLU A 116 13.32 12.47 0.61
CA GLU A 116 12.57 13.49 -0.15
C GLU A 116 11.83 12.91 -1.37
N TRP A 117 12.42 11.92 -2.04
CA TRP A 117 11.81 11.29 -3.21
C TRP A 117 10.55 10.47 -2.88
N ILE A 118 10.44 9.90 -1.67
CA ILE A 118 9.21 9.23 -1.20
C ILE A 118 8.17 10.28 -0.88
N LYS A 119 8.55 11.28 -0.09
CA LYS A 119 7.66 12.36 0.35
C LYS A 119 6.95 13.04 -0.82
N ARG A 120 7.72 13.45 -1.83
CA ARG A 120 7.17 14.11 -3.03
C ARG A 120 6.15 13.25 -3.76
N LYS A 121 6.39 11.94 -3.87
CA LYS A 121 5.45 11.02 -4.53
C LYS A 121 4.16 10.84 -3.73
N LEU A 122 4.27 10.74 -2.40
CA LEU A 122 3.12 10.71 -1.51
C LEU A 122 2.31 12.01 -1.59
N GLU A 123 2.98 13.16 -1.53
CA GLU A 123 2.35 14.48 -1.61
C GLU A 123 1.63 14.69 -2.95
N PHE A 124 2.25 14.28 -4.07
CA PHE A 124 1.59 14.32 -5.37
C PHE A 124 0.35 13.45 -5.42
N ALA A 125 0.35 12.31 -4.73
CA ALA A 125 -0.81 11.45 -4.56
C ALA A 125 -1.80 11.93 -3.48
N GLY A 126 -1.57 13.09 -2.87
CA GLY A 126 -2.46 13.67 -1.85
C GLY A 126 -2.28 13.09 -0.44
N LEU A 127 -1.21 12.34 -0.20
CA LEU A 127 -0.87 11.75 1.09
C LEU A 127 0.16 12.61 1.83
N ARG A 128 -0.08 12.85 3.13
CA ARG A 128 0.87 13.53 4.01
C ARG A 128 1.94 12.53 4.46
N SER A 129 3.21 12.92 4.35
CA SER A 129 4.34 12.18 4.93
C SER A 129 4.30 12.20 6.46
N VAL A 130 4.61 11.05 7.07
CA VAL A 130 4.68 10.88 8.53
C VAL A 130 6.11 10.52 8.94
N ASN A 131 6.55 9.30 8.63
CA ASN A 131 7.91 8.81 8.88
C ASN A 131 8.26 7.71 7.88
N ASN A 132 9.52 7.29 7.85
CA ASN A 132 10.04 6.31 6.90
C ASN A 132 9.31 4.95 6.90
N ILE A 133 8.62 4.58 7.98
CA ILE A 133 7.90 3.30 8.10
C ILE A 133 6.47 3.40 7.58
N VAL A 134 5.75 4.45 7.98
CA VAL A 134 4.39 4.71 7.48
C VAL A 134 4.44 5.08 6.00
N ASP A 135 5.45 5.84 5.58
CA ASP A 135 5.54 6.31 4.22
C ASP A 135 5.94 5.21 3.24
N ILE A 136 6.77 4.24 3.65
CA ILE A 136 7.14 3.15 2.76
C ILE A 136 5.95 2.20 2.51
N SER A 137 5.08 1.97 3.50
CA SER A 137 3.86 1.17 3.27
C SER A 137 2.91 1.86 2.30
N ASN A 138 2.69 3.17 2.46
CA ASN A 138 1.89 3.97 1.53
C ASN A 138 2.51 4.03 0.13
N TYR A 139 3.83 4.18 0.05
CA TYR A 139 4.57 4.20 -1.20
C TYR A 139 4.39 2.89 -1.97
N VAL A 140 4.60 1.74 -1.30
CA VAL A 140 4.45 0.42 -1.93
C VAL A 140 3.00 0.17 -2.33
N MET A 141 2.03 0.62 -1.53
CA MET A 141 0.61 0.56 -1.88
C MET A 141 0.33 1.29 -3.19
N LEU A 142 0.80 2.52 -3.33
CA LEU A 142 0.64 3.29 -4.57
C LEU A 142 1.43 2.70 -5.74
N GLU A 143 2.63 2.19 -5.49
CA GLU A 143 3.50 1.69 -6.54
C GLU A 143 3.02 0.36 -7.11
N LEU A 144 2.65 -0.59 -6.25
CA LEU A 144 2.34 -1.96 -6.62
C LEU A 144 0.84 -2.29 -6.56
N GLY A 145 0.01 -1.38 -6.04
CA GLY A 145 -1.41 -1.63 -5.81
C GLY A 145 -1.65 -2.62 -4.66
N HIS A 146 -0.69 -2.75 -3.73
CA HIS A 146 -0.75 -3.74 -2.65
C HIS A 146 -0.70 -3.06 -1.28
N PRO A 147 -1.81 -2.96 -0.54
CA PRO A 147 -1.82 -2.37 0.79
C PRO A 147 -1.01 -3.24 1.75
N LEU A 148 -0.19 -2.58 2.57
CA LEU A 148 0.63 -3.20 3.60
C LEU A 148 0.28 -2.60 4.95
N HIS A 149 0.32 -3.44 5.99
CA HIS A 149 0.22 -3.00 7.37
C HIS A 149 1.49 -3.37 8.12
N ILE A 150 1.93 -2.48 9.01
CA ILE A 150 3.17 -2.66 9.78
C ILE A 150 2.81 -2.55 11.25
N PHE A 151 3.22 -3.55 12.03
CA PHE A 151 3.09 -3.58 13.48
C PHE A 151 4.47 -3.44 14.12
N ASP A 152 4.51 -2.78 15.28
CA ASP A 152 5.68 -2.87 16.14
C ASP A 152 5.74 -4.26 16.78
N LYS A 153 6.75 -5.04 16.36
CA LYS A 153 6.98 -6.41 16.82
C LYS A 153 7.12 -6.53 18.35
N THR A 154 7.51 -5.48 19.05
CA THR A 154 7.64 -5.50 20.52
C THR A 154 6.28 -5.58 21.24
N HIS A 155 5.20 -5.26 20.54
CA HIS A 155 3.83 -5.30 21.03
C HIS A 155 3.01 -6.50 20.54
N ILE A 156 3.61 -7.37 19.71
CA ILE A 156 2.93 -8.54 19.12
C ILE A 156 3.55 -9.85 19.64
N ASP A 157 2.72 -10.71 20.22
CA ASP A 157 3.13 -12.05 20.69
C ASP A 157 2.74 -13.18 19.71
N ARG A 158 1.59 -13.03 19.05
CA ARG A 158 1.11 -13.87 17.94
C ARG A 158 0.12 -13.08 17.09
N ILE A 159 -0.24 -13.62 15.94
CA ILE A 159 -1.32 -13.12 15.09
C ILE A 159 -2.44 -14.14 15.04
N ILE A 160 -3.66 -13.70 15.32
CA ILE A 160 -4.88 -14.49 15.13
C ILE A 160 -5.82 -13.69 14.23
N VAL A 161 -6.17 -14.25 13.07
CA VAL A 161 -7.15 -13.66 12.16
C VAL A 161 -8.51 -14.29 12.42
N ARG A 162 -9.42 -13.54 13.03
CA ARG A 162 -10.73 -14.01 13.47
C ARG A 162 -11.80 -12.93 13.39
N ARG A 163 -13.07 -13.30 13.52
CA ARG A 163 -14.15 -12.33 13.72
C ARG A 163 -14.13 -11.72 15.10
N GLY A 164 -14.70 -10.52 15.20
CA GLY A 164 -15.04 -9.89 16.46
C GLY A 164 -16.05 -10.71 17.24
N ARG A 165 -16.11 -10.43 18.54
CA ARG A 165 -17.09 -11.03 19.45
C ARG A 165 -17.90 -9.93 20.09
N ARG A 166 -19.18 -10.18 20.30
CA ARG A 166 -20.05 -9.20 20.96
C ARG A 166 -19.49 -8.76 22.31
N GLY A 167 -19.41 -7.45 22.51
CA GLY A 167 -18.86 -6.84 23.72
C GLY A 167 -17.35 -6.57 23.65
N GLU A 168 -16.67 -6.93 22.56
CA GLU A 168 -15.32 -6.45 22.29
C GLU A 168 -15.36 -5.01 21.74
N SER A 169 -14.31 -4.25 22.02
CA SER A 169 -14.04 -2.95 21.39
C SER A 169 -12.56 -2.84 21.05
N ILE A 170 -12.22 -1.89 20.18
CA ILE A 170 -10.85 -1.49 19.88
C ILE A 170 -10.74 0.03 19.89
N LEU A 171 -9.67 0.54 20.50
CA LEU A 171 -9.26 1.93 20.34
C LEU A 171 -8.39 2.05 19.08
N THR A 172 -8.89 2.74 18.08
CA THR A 172 -8.24 2.88 16.77
C THR A 172 -7.18 3.99 16.78
N LEU A 173 -6.28 3.98 15.79
CA LEU A 173 -5.17 4.94 15.69
C LEU A 173 -5.59 6.42 15.62
N ASP A 174 -6.83 6.70 15.25
CA ASP A 174 -7.42 8.05 15.23
C ASP A 174 -8.10 8.43 16.56
N GLY A 175 -7.97 7.59 17.59
CA GLY A 175 -8.47 7.86 18.95
C GLY A 175 -9.94 7.53 19.15
N ASN A 176 -10.58 6.83 18.21
CA ASN A 176 -11.98 6.43 18.32
C ASN A 176 -12.11 5.03 18.95
N GLU A 177 -13.07 4.86 19.86
CA GLU A 177 -13.44 3.54 20.35
C GLU A 177 -14.52 2.95 19.44
N VAL A 178 -14.22 1.79 18.85
CA VAL A 178 -15.10 1.09 17.91
C VAL A 178 -15.57 -0.21 18.55
N ALA A 179 -16.89 -0.38 18.66
CA ALA A 179 -17.49 -1.64 19.08
C ALA A 179 -17.35 -2.70 17.98
N LEU A 180 -17.01 -3.92 18.36
CA LEU A 180 -16.76 -5.02 17.45
C LEU A 180 -17.89 -6.06 17.56
N ASP A 181 -18.23 -6.64 16.42
CA ASP A 181 -19.21 -7.72 16.31
C ASP A 181 -18.71 -8.85 15.43
N GLU A 182 -19.55 -9.87 15.26
CA GLU A 182 -19.24 -11.11 14.57
C GLU A 182 -19.10 -10.94 13.05
N ASP A 183 -19.47 -9.79 12.49
CA ASP A 183 -19.35 -9.50 11.05
C ASP A 183 -17.99 -8.86 10.73
N ILE A 184 -17.32 -8.26 11.72
CA ILE A 184 -16.05 -7.56 11.54
C ILE A 184 -14.88 -8.54 11.63
N LEU A 185 -14.04 -8.59 10.60
CA LEU A 185 -12.78 -9.32 10.61
C LEU A 185 -11.69 -8.51 11.33
N LEU A 186 -10.96 -9.18 12.22
CA LEU A 186 -9.95 -8.56 13.08
C LEU A 186 -8.61 -9.26 12.92
N ILE A 187 -7.56 -8.48 13.16
CA ILE A 187 -6.24 -9.00 13.48
C ILE A 187 -6.08 -8.86 14.99
N CYS A 188 -5.79 -9.96 15.69
CA CYS A 188 -5.68 -10.00 17.14
C CYS A 188 -4.30 -10.50 17.59
N ASN A 189 -3.89 -10.09 18.79
CA ASN A 189 -2.89 -10.81 19.57
C ASN A 189 -3.57 -11.94 20.38
N SER A 190 -2.84 -12.63 21.27
CA SER A 190 -3.41 -13.67 22.15
C SER A 190 -4.66 -13.29 22.96
N LYS A 191 -4.86 -12.01 23.29
CA LYS A 191 -5.86 -11.49 24.22
C LYS A 191 -6.78 -10.44 23.61
N GLU A 192 -6.26 -9.58 22.74
CA GLU A 192 -6.98 -8.37 22.31
C GLU A 192 -6.86 -8.11 20.80
N PRO A 193 -7.85 -7.42 20.20
CA PRO A 193 -7.75 -6.96 18.83
C PRO A 193 -6.71 -5.85 18.69
N ILE A 194 -5.87 -5.98 17.65
CA ILE A 194 -4.80 -5.02 17.34
C ILE A 194 -5.04 -4.27 16.05
N ALA A 195 -5.99 -4.70 15.22
CA ALA A 195 -6.46 -3.97 14.04
C ALA A 195 -7.82 -4.47 13.58
N ILE A 196 -8.58 -3.60 12.93
CA ILE A 196 -9.70 -3.98 12.05
C ILE A 196 -9.09 -4.33 10.69
N ALA A 197 -9.25 -5.59 10.27
CA ALA A 197 -8.53 -6.14 9.13
C ALA A 197 -8.80 -5.34 7.84
N GLY A 198 -7.73 -4.83 7.23
CA GLY A 198 -7.80 -4.06 5.99
C GLY A 198 -8.38 -2.64 6.11
N ILE A 199 -8.72 -2.19 7.33
CA ILE A 199 -9.35 -0.89 7.55
C ILE A 199 -8.44 0.04 8.37
N ILE A 200 -8.17 -0.31 9.64
CA ILE A 200 -7.42 0.57 10.54
C ILE A 200 -6.71 -0.22 11.65
N GLY A 201 -5.51 0.22 12.00
CA GLY A 201 -4.77 -0.32 13.15
C GLY A 201 -5.31 0.18 14.49
N GLY A 202 -5.01 -0.56 15.55
CA GLY A 202 -5.24 -0.15 16.93
C GLY A 202 -4.16 0.80 17.43
N GLU A 203 -4.50 1.67 18.38
CA GLU A 203 -3.58 2.66 18.95
C GLU A 203 -2.34 2.03 19.62
N HIS A 204 -2.51 0.84 20.20
CA HIS A 204 -1.45 0.15 20.94
C HIS A 204 -0.53 -0.70 20.06
N SER A 205 -0.90 -0.93 18.80
CA SER A 205 -0.11 -1.74 17.85
C SER A 205 0.58 -0.92 16.76
N GLY A 206 0.21 0.36 16.65
CA GLY A 206 0.81 1.30 15.70
C GLY A 206 2.29 1.55 15.96
N VAL A 207 3.01 1.84 14.88
CA VAL A 207 4.42 2.25 14.93
C VAL A 207 4.50 3.66 15.53
N LYS A 208 5.11 3.79 16.71
CA LYS A 208 5.29 5.07 17.42
C LYS A 208 6.72 5.59 17.22
N GLU A 209 6.88 6.92 17.22
CA GLU A 209 8.19 7.59 17.28
C GLU A 209 8.89 7.37 18.63
#